data_AF-A0A3E0MR35-F1
#
_entry.id   AF-A0A3E0MR35-F1
#
_cell.length_a   1.000
_cell.length_b   1.000
_cell.length_c   1.000
_cell.angle_alpha   90.00
_cell.angle_beta   90.00
_cell.angle_gamma   90.00
#
_symmetry.space_group_name_H-M   'P 1'
#
loop_
_entity.id
_entity.type
_entity.pdbx_description
1 polymer ?
#
loop_
_entity_poly.entity_id
_entity_poly.type
_entity_poly.pdbx_seq_one_letter_code
_entity_poly.pdbx_strand_id
1 'polypeptide(L)' 'MSSEAPSAAEIAQHYSAALDSVTLINDLMDLSSRTEEETDTVSRNVEHLQIMVAKTYWTTEDLDPLNDAITRGSAA' A
#
# COMPACT_ATOMS: atom_id res chain seq x y z
N MET A 1 -4.80 25.69 -8.66
CA MET A 1 -4.77 24.46 -7.86
C MET A 1 -4.08 24.80 -6.56
N SER A 2 -4.82 24.94 -5.45
CA SER A 2 -4.20 25.17 -4.14
C SER A 2 -3.35 23.96 -3.81
N SER A 3 -2.03 24.15 -3.83
CA SER A 3 -1.03 23.12 -3.53
C SER A 3 -0.68 23.24 -2.05
N GLU A 4 -1.67 23.07 -1.18
CA GLU A 4 -1.40 22.94 0.25
C GLU A 4 -0.95 21.49 0.50
N ALA A 5 0.19 21.31 1.17
CA ALA A 5 0.60 19.98 1.59
C ALA A 5 -0.47 19.39 2.54
N PRO A 6 -0.71 18.06 2.50
CA PRO A 6 -1.68 17.44 3.40
C PRO A 6 -1.37 17.75 4.86
N SER A 7 -2.41 17.94 5.67
CA SER A 7 -2.30 18.04 7.11
C SER A 7 -1.80 16.73 7.73
N ALA A 8 -1.27 16.78 8.95
CA ALA A 8 -0.83 15.58 9.65
C ALA A 8 -1.95 14.52 9.82
N ALA A 9 -3.21 14.95 9.96
CA ALA A 9 -4.35 14.03 10.04
C ALA A 9 -4.62 13.33 8.71
N GLU A 10 -4.49 14.02 7.58
CA GLU A 10 -4.62 13.43 6.25
C GLU A 10 -3.45 12.49 5.94
N ILE A 11 -2.22 12.85 6.33
CA ILE A 11 -1.06 11.96 6.22
C ILE A 11 -1.28 10.67 7.02
N ALA A 12 -1.76 10.78 8.27
CA ALA A 12 -2.07 9.63 9.09
C ALA A 12 -3.17 8.74 8.48
N GLN A 13 -4.18 9.35 7.86
CA GLN A 13 -5.24 8.60 7.16
C GLN A 13 -4.69 7.86 5.94
N HIS A 14 -3.85 8.52 5.14
CA HIS A 14 -3.17 7.91 4.00
C HIS A 14 -2.28 6.75 4.42
N TYR A 15 -1.53 6.91 5.51
CA TYR A 15 -0.68 5.86 6.06
C TYR A 15 -1.50 4.66 6.54
N SER A 16 -2.58 4.90 7.29
CA SER A 16 -3.50 3.85 7.75
C SER A 16 -4.08 3.07 6.57
N ALA A 17 -4.55 3.76 5.53
CA ALA A 17 -5.10 3.10 4.34
C ALA A 17 -4.05 2.27 3.59
N ALA A 18 -2.78 2.70 3.59
CA ALA A 18 -1.69 1.92 3.03
C ALA A 18 -1.41 0.66 3.87
N LEU A 19 -1.47 0.73 5.20
CA LEU A 19 -1.34 -0.44 6.07
C LEU A 19 -2.48 -1.46 5.89
N ASP A 20 -3.69 -1.01 5.55
CA ASP A 20 -4.78 -1.91 5.17
C ASP A 20 -4.44 -2.67 3.88
N SER A 21 -3.85 -2.00 2.88
CA SER A 21 -3.34 -2.65 1.67
C SER A 21 -2.22 -3.64 1.96
N VAL A 22 -1.29 -3.33 2.89
CA VAL A 22 -0.24 -4.26 3.34
C VAL A 22 -0.86 -5.53 3.92
N THR A 23 -1.85 -5.39 4.80
CA THR A 23 -2.56 -6.52 5.42
C THR A 23 -3.21 -7.39 4.37
N LEU A 24 -3.98 -6.77 3.45
CA LEU A 24 -4.69 -7.49 2.40
C LEU A 24 -3.74 -8.23 1.44
N ILE A 25 -2.61 -7.62 1.06
CA ILE A 25 -1.60 -8.28 0.24
C ILE A 25 -1.03 -9.50 0.98
N ASN A 26 -0.64 -9.34 2.25
CA ASN A 26 -0.06 -10.44 3.01
C ASN A 26 -1.03 -11.61 3.16
N ASP A 27 -2.29 -11.34 3.54
CA ASP A 27 -3.33 -12.35 3.70
C ASP A 27 -3.58 -13.12 2.39
N LEU A 28 -3.71 -12.42 1.26
CA LEU A 28 -3.94 -13.05 -0.04
C LEU A 28 -2.70 -13.82 -0.53
N MET A 29 -1.50 -13.33 -0.25
CA MET A 29 -0.25 -14.00 -0.63
C MET A 29 0.05 -15.22 0.24
N ASP A 30 -0.55 -15.36 1.43
CA ASP A 30 -0.47 -16.57 2.26
C ASP A 30 -1.41 -17.70 1.81
N LEU A 31 -2.37 -17.42 0.92
CA LEU A 31 -3.23 -18.44 0.34
C LEU A 31 -2.43 -19.40 -0.55
N SER A 32 -2.74 -20.70 -0.47
CA SER A 32 -2.13 -21.72 -1.33
C SER A 32 -2.47 -21.56 -2.82
N SER A 33 -3.57 -20.86 -3.12
CA SER A 33 -4.04 -20.53 -4.46
C SER A 33 -4.94 -19.30 -4.39
N ARG A 34 -4.92 -18.46 -5.42
CA ARG A 34 -5.78 -17.30 -5.57
C ARG A 34 -6.64 -17.43 -6.82
N THR A 35 -7.87 -16.96 -6.75
CA THR A 35 -8.74 -16.68 -7.90
C THR A 35 -8.19 -15.52 -8.73
N GLU A 36 -8.74 -15.31 -9.93
CA GLU A 36 -8.41 -14.13 -10.75
C GLU A 36 -8.74 -12.83 -10.02
N GLU A 37 -9.90 -12.75 -9.34
CA GLU A 37 -10.31 -11.56 -8.59
C GLU A 37 -9.38 -11.27 -7.40
N GLU A 38 -8.89 -12.29 -6.70
CA GLU A 38 -7.91 -12.14 -5.62
C GLU A 38 -6.54 -11.72 -6.15
N THR A 39 -6.14 -12.23 -7.32
CA THR A 39 -4.89 -11.84 -8.00
C THR A 39 -4.93 -10.39 -8.46
N ASP A 40 -6.06 -9.96 -9.03
CA ASP A 40 -6.32 -8.56 -9.41
C ASP A 40 -6.37 -7.66 -8.16
N THR A 41 -6.88 -8.18 -7.05
CA THR A 41 -6.90 -7.46 -5.77
C THR A 41 -5.49 -7.23 -5.24
N VAL A 42 -4.60 -8.24 -5.26
CA VAL A 42 -3.18 -8.04 -4.93
C VAL A 42 -2.56 -6.99 -5.85
N SER A 43 -2.77 -7.10 -7.16
CA SER A 43 -2.20 -6.17 -8.15
C SER A 43 -2.60 -4.71 -7.90
N ARG A 44 -3.89 -4.45 -7.67
CA ARG A 44 -4.39 -3.08 -7.37
C ARG A 44 -3.84 -2.53 -6.06
N ASN A 45 -3.67 -3.37 -5.04
CA ASN A 45 -3.10 -2.93 -3.77
C ASN A 45 -1.59 -2.68 -3.90
N VAL A 46 -0.86 -3.47 -4.67
CA VAL A 46 0.55 -3.21 -4.99
C VAL A 46 0.70 -1.87 -5.71
N GLU A 47 -0.14 -1.58 -6.71
CA GLU A 47 -0.13 -0.29 -7.41
C GLU A 47 -0.42 0.88 -6.45
N HIS A 48 -1.42 0.73 -5.57
CA HIS A 48 -1.71 1.72 -4.53
C HIS A 48 -0.47 1.98 -3.67
N LEU A 49 0.18 0.92 -3.15
CA LEU A 49 1.37 1.08 -2.33
C LEU A 49 2.53 1.74 -3.08
N GLN A 50 2.76 1.38 -4.35
CA GLN A 50 3.77 2.03 -5.20
C GLN A 50 3.51 3.54 -5.36
N ILE A 51 2.25 3.93 -5.52
CA ILE A 51 1.86 5.35 -5.56
C ILE A 51 2.13 6.02 -4.22
N MET A 52 1.83 5.36 -3.11
CA MET A 52 1.99 5.89 -1.76
C MET A 52 3.47 6.08 -1.40
N VAL A 53 4.33 5.08 -1.60
CA VAL A 53 5.77 5.21 -1.30
C VAL A 53 6.48 6.26 -2.16
N ALA A 54 5.94 6.57 -3.35
CA ALA A 54 6.45 7.64 -4.22
C ALA A 54 6.05 9.06 -3.76
N LYS A 55 5.12 9.21 -2.80
CA LYS A 55 4.74 10.53 -2.28
C LYS A 55 5.86 11.13 -1.45
N THR A 56 6.06 12.44 -1.57
CA THR A 56 7.11 13.18 -0.86
C THR A 56 6.60 13.91 0.38
N TYR A 57 5.33 13.74 0.75
CA TYR A 57 4.72 14.41 1.91
C TYR A 57 4.85 13.61 3.21
N TRP A 58 5.44 12.41 3.16
CA TRP A 58 5.67 11.60 4.36
C TRP A 58 6.61 12.31 5.33
N THR A 59 6.44 12.00 6.61
CA THR A 59 7.17 12.66 7.69
C THR A 59 8.02 11.64 8.44
N THR A 60 7.43 11.01 9.45
CA THR A 60 8.09 10.04 10.35
C THR A 60 7.49 8.64 10.25
N GLU A 61 6.53 8.45 9.35
CA GLU A 61 5.93 7.15 9.09
C GLU A 61 6.96 6.16 8.56
N ASP A 62 6.87 4.91 9.01
CA ASP A 62 7.72 3.82 8.53
C ASP A 62 7.16 3.26 7.22
N LEU A 63 7.90 3.42 6.12
CA LEU A 63 7.46 2.94 4.81
C LEU A 63 8.00 1.54 4.48
N ASP A 64 8.82 0.93 5.34
CA ASP A 64 9.38 -0.40 5.11
C ASP A 64 8.28 -1.46 4.93
N PRO A 65 7.21 -1.52 5.77
CA PRO A 65 6.12 -2.47 5.57
C PRO A 65 5.42 -2.36 4.21
N LEU A 66 5.34 -1.14 3.66
CA LEU A 66 4.74 -0.91 2.34
C LEU A 66 5.64 -1.46 1.23
N ASN A 67 6.97 -1.21 1.32
CA ASN A 67 7.94 -1.72 0.36
C ASN A 67 8.05 -3.26 0.39
N ASP A 68 7.98 -3.86 1.58
CA ASP A 68 7.97 -5.31 1.75
C ASP A 68 6.72 -5.93 1.12
N ALA A 69 5.54 -5.34 1.34
CA ALA A 69 4.30 -5.79 0.71
C ALA A 69 4.32 -5.63 -0.81
N ILE A 70 4.88 -4.53 -1.35
CA ILE A 70 5.08 -4.35 -2.80
C ILE A 70 5.93 -5.49 -3.35
N THR A 71 7.07 -5.76 -2.71
CA THR A 71 8.01 -6.81 -3.14
C THR A 71 7.33 -8.18 -3.13
N ARG A 72 6.63 -8.49 -2.04
CA ARG A 72 5.89 -9.74 -1.89
C ARG A 72 4.79 -9.90 -2.94
N GLY A 73 3.94 -8.90 -3.10
CA GLY A 73 2.81 -8.93 -4.03
C GLY A 73 3.22 -8.93 -5.51
N SER A 74 4.40 -8.40 -5.82
CA SER A 74 4.96 -8.37 -7.19
C SER A 74 5.64 -9.69 -7.60
N ALA A 75 5.85 -10.62 -6.66
CA ALA A 75 6.44 -11.93 -6.94
C ALA A 75 5.41 -12.99 -7.41
N ALA A 76 4.15 -12.59 -7.57
CA ALA A 76 3.00 -13.44 -7.91
C ALA A 76 2.91 -13.77 -9.40
#